data_AF-A0A4Q9MZ54-F1
#
_entry.id   AF-A0A4Q9MZ54-F1
#
_cell.length_a   1.000
_cell.length_b   1.000
_cell.length_c   1.000
_cell.angle_alpha   90.00
_cell.angle_beta   90.00
_cell.angle_gamma   90.00
#
_symmetry.space_group_name_H-M   'P 1'
#
loop_
_entity.id
_entity.type
_entity.pdbx_description
1 polymer ?
#
loop_
_entity_poly.entity_id
_entity_poly.type
_entity_poly.pdbx_seq_one_letter_code
_entity_poly.pdbx_strand_id
1 'polypeptide(L)'
;MTSRISAPRELATPMVQVGRPLRNLPKRSAGNTPADMPAAGKCRHSDYCFDDGNVVLECQGTLYKVHRSTLERHSPVFREMFMLPQPEGSIEGLSEENPITLEGMEADDFTRLLSLLYPPVLGDCKITTVEEWMSIFEQADRWQIDCLRDKALRNLRMSYISPIPKILFWMRFRLPEEDIVQPFIDLIARPNSLSLSEAQAVGLELLVKIACARDMARDEGLCPHSGGFSVRRDEALSRIVHEVFYPS
;
A
#
# COMPACT_ATOMS: atom_id res chain seq x y z
N MET A 1 -6.92 -48.64 -40.60
CA MET A 1 -7.71 -47.94 -39.56
C MET A 1 -6.92 -48.00 -38.27
N THR A 2 -6.34 -46.88 -37.82
CA THR A 2 -6.07 -46.53 -36.41
C THR A 2 -5.47 -45.14 -36.39
N SER A 3 -6.27 -44.17 -35.93
CA SER A 3 -5.95 -42.76 -35.78
C SER A 3 -4.85 -42.52 -34.73
N ARG A 4 -3.96 -41.56 -34.97
CA ARG A 4 -3.26 -40.84 -33.91
C ARG A 4 -3.65 -39.37 -33.99
N ILE A 5 -4.31 -38.91 -32.94
CA ILE A 5 -4.89 -37.60 -32.75
C ILE A 5 -3.77 -36.61 -32.40
N SER A 6 -3.70 -35.51 -33.14
CA SER A 6 -2.92 -34.32 -32.82
C SER A 6 -3.43 -33.67 -31.53
N ALA A 7 -2.52 -33.34 -30.61
CA ALA A 7 -2.77 -32.36 -29.56
C ALA A 7 -2.35 -30.97 -30.05
N PRO A 8 -3.19 -29.92 -29.93
CA PRO A 8 -2.77 -28.57 -30.25
C PRO A 8 -1.99 -27.96 -29.06
N ARG A 9 -0.87 -27.31 -29.38
CA ARG A 9 -0.14 -26.40 -28.49
C ARG A 9 -1.05 -25.20 -28.16
N GLU A 10 -1.47 -25.07 -26.91
CA GLU A 10 -2.06 -23.83 -26.42
C GLU A 10 -0.98 -22.75 -26.34
N LEU A 11 -1.18 -21.69 -27.12
CA LEU A 11 -0.44 -20.45 -27.08
C LEU A 11 -0.84 -19.71 -25.80
N ALA A 12 0.09 -19.61 -24.85
CA ALA A 12 -0.06 -18.72 -23.70
C ALA A 12 -0.10 -17.26 -24.19
N THR A 13 -1.26 -16.62 -24.09
CA THR A 13 -1.45 -15.20 -24.34
C THR A 13 -0.79 -14.39 -23.22
N PRO A 14 0.09 -13.41 -23.49
CA PRO A 14 0.65 -12.58 -22.43
C PRO A 14 -0.44 -11.66 -21.89
N MET A 15 -0.60 -11.66 -20.57
CA MET A 15 -1.42 -10.69 -19.86
C MET A 15 -0.87 -9.29 -20.12
N VAL A 16 -1.61 -8.51 -20.89
CA VAL A 16 -1.37 -7.08 -21.07
C VAL A 16 -1.51 -6.44 -19.69
N GLN A 17 -0.40 -5.94 -19.14
CA GLN A 17 -0.44 -5.04 -17.99
C GLN A 17 -1.13 -3.75 -18.43
N VAL A 18 -2.44 -3.69 -18.21
CA VAL A 18 -3.18 -2.44 -18.27
C VAL A 18 -2.65 -1.60 -17.10
N GLY A 19 -1.84 -0.59 -17.42
CA GLY A 19 -1.28 0.34 -16.43
C GLY A 19 -2.39 0.89 -15.54
N ARG A 20 -2.13 0.98 -14.23
CA ARG A 20 -3.10 1.55 -13.29
C ARG A 20 -3.38 3.00 -13.71
N PRO A 21 -4.65 3.43 -13.74
CA PRO A 21 -4.97 4.82 -14.05
C PRO A 21 -4.27 5.71 -13.03
N LEU A 22 -3.77 6.85 -13.50
CA LEU A 22 -3.07 7.82 -12.67
C LEU A 22 -4.00 8.23 -11.52
N ARG A 23 -3.65 7.85 -10.29
CA ARG A 23 -4.36 8.34 -9.10
C ARG A 23 -4.19 9.85 -9.05
N ASN A 24 -5.26 10.57 -8.69
CA ASN A 24 -5.30 12.03 -8.58
C ASN A 24 -3.94 12.60 -8.20
N LEU A 25 -3.36 13.41 -9.09
CA LEU A 25 -2.11 14.10 -8.81
C LEU A 25 -2.26 14.80 -7.44
N PRO A 26 -1.23 14.74 -6.57
CA PRO A 26 -1.21 15.58 -5.38
C PRO A 26 -1.50 17.01 -5.82
N LYS A 27 -2.45 17.66 -5.16
CA LYS A 27 -2.82 19.02 -5.51
C LYS A 27 -1.59 19.89 -5.33
N ARG A 28 -1.23 20.59 -6.39
CA ARG A 28 -0.28 21.69 -6.34
C ARG A 28 -1.05 22.91 -5.86
N SER A 29 -0.67 23.43 -4.71
CA SER A 29 -1.18 24.74 -4.31
C SER A 29 -0.50 25.79 -5.18
N ALA A 30 -1.27 26.42 -6.07
CA ALA A 30 -0.83 27.64 -6.74
C ALA A 30 -0.72 28.71 -5.65
N GLY A 31 0.51 29.08 -5.28
CA GLY A 31 0.77 30.06 -4.24
C GLY A 31 -0.05 31.33 -4.43
N ASN A 32 -0.94 31.59 -3.48
CA ASN A 32 -1.37 32.91 -3.03
C ASN A 32 -2.29 32.75 -1.81
N THR A 33 -1.71 32.84 -0.61
CA THR A 33 -2.45 33.09 0.62
C THR A 33 -1.78 34.26 1.37
N PRO A 34 -2.51 35.31 1.79
CA PRO A 34 -1.92 36.43 2.51
C PRO A 34 -1.48 36.04 3.92
N ALA A 35 -0.44 36.71 4.38
CA ALA A 35 0.20 36.57 5.69
C ALA A 35 -0.78 36.75 6.87
N ASP A 36 -0.80 35.77 7.78
CA ASP A 36 -0.66 35.98 9.25
C ASP A 36 -0.78 34.64 10.00
N MET A 37 0.36 33.96 10.17
CA MET A 37 0.65 33.04 11.28
C MET A 37 2.17 32.88 11.34
N PRO A 38 2.81 32.84 12.52
CA PRO A 38 4.26 32.72 12.60
C PRO A 38 4.64 31.36 12.02
N ALA A 39 5.24 31.37 10.83
CA ALA A 39 5.74 30.18 10.18
C ALA A 39 6.79 29.55 11.11
N ALA A 40 6.44 28.42 11.74
CA ALA A 40 7.45 27.52 12.26
C ALA A 40 8.44 27.29 11.11
N GLY A 41 9.71 27.68 11.32
CA GLY A 41 10.71 27.64 10.26
C GLY A 41 10.80 26.25 9.67
N LYS A 42 10.80 26.15 8.34
CA LYS A 42 10.97 24.87 7.66
C LYS A 42 12.35 24.31 8.02
N CYS A 43 12.42 23.02 8.34
CA CYS A 43 13.65 22.34 8.76
C CYS A 43 14.22 21.52 7.62
N ARG A 44 15.52 21.65 7.35
CA ARG A 44 16.22 20.80 6.37
C ARG A 44 16.36 19.38 6.93
N HIS A 45 16.01 18.37 6.14
CA HIS A 45 16.29 16.99 6.53
C HIS A 45 17.80 16.74 6.56
N SER A 46 18.31 16.02 7.56
CA SER A 46 19.75 15.79 7.74
C SER A 46 20.39 15.00 6.61
N ASP A 47 19.70 13.95 6.15
CA ASP A 47 20.28 12.95 5.24
C ASP A 47 19.86 13.13 3.78
N TYR A 48 18.83 13.93 3.50
CA TYR A 48 18.17 14.01 2.18
C TYR A 48 18.13 15.45 1.65
N CYS A 49 19.22 16.16 1.90
CA CYS A 49 19.51 17.47 1.35
C CYS A 49 20.85 17.40 0.60
N PHE A 50 20.79 17.02 -0.67
CA PHE A 50 21.98 16.86 -1.51
C PHE A 50 22.44 18.20 -2.08
N ASP A 51 23.75 18.46 -2.05
CA ASP A 51 24.34 19.69 -2.58
C ASP A 51 24.06 19.85 -4.08
N ASP A 52 24.11 18.75 -4.83
CA ASP A 52 23.84 18.65 -6.27
C ASP A 52 22.37 18.37 -6.61
N GLY A 53 21.48 18.31 -5.61
CA GLY A 53 20.04 18.16 -5.82
C GLY A 53 19.46 19.34 -6.61
N ASN A 54 18.50 19.06 -7.49
CA ASN A 54 17.93 20.04 -8.42
C ASN A 54 16.41 20.21 -8.28
N VAL A 55 15.82 19.62 -7.24
CA VAL A 55 14.44 19.90 -6.83
C VAL A 55 14.35 19.95 -5.31
N VAL A 56 13.62 20.93 -4.79
CA VAL A 56 13.30 21.06 -3.37
C VAL A 56 11.84 20.71 -3.14
N LEU A 57 11.60 19.74 -2.26
CA LEU A 57 10.29 19.25 -1.87
C LEU A 57 10.07 19.54 -0.39
N GLU A 58 8.81 19.76 0.00
CA GLU A 58 8.44 20.00 1.39
C GLU A 58 7.32 19.05 1.82
N CYS A 59 7.50 18.39 2.97
CA CYS A 59 6.49 17.56 3.62
C CYS A 59 6.43 17.96 5.09
N GLN A 60 5.27 18.42 5.57
CA GLN A 60 5.04 18.80 6.97
C GLN A 60 6.14 19.70 7.58
N GLY A 61 6.54 20.74 6.86
CA GLY A 61 7.58 21.67 7.30
C GLY A 61 9.01 21.12 7.21
N THR A 62 9.20 19.90 6.69
CA THR A 62 10.53 19.34 6.43
C THR A 62 10.90 19.49 4.96
N LEU A 63 12.08 20.06 4.69
CA LEU A 63 12.64 20.28 3.36
C LEU A 63 13.55 19.13 2.94
N TYR A 64 13.40 18.72 1.67
CA TYR A 64 14.20 17.70 1.01
C TYR A 64 14.74 18.27 -0.28
N LYS A 65 16.06 18.25 -0.47
CA LYS A 65 16.69 18.67 -1.72
C LYS A 65 17.27 17.43 -2.40
N VAL A 66 16.62 16.97 -3.47
CA VAL A 66 16.91 15.67 -4.12
C VAL A 66 17.03 15.80 -5.63
N HIS A 67 17.30 14.70 -6.32
CA HIS A 67 17.42 14.68 -7.77
C HIS A 67 16.07 14.38 -8.43
N ARG A 68 15.59 15.34 -9.22
CA ARG A 68 14.39 15.23 -10.05
C ARG A 68 14.43 13.98 -10.93
N SER A 69 15.56 13.72 -11.58
CA SER A 69 15.74 12.58 -12.49
C SER A 69 15.52 11.22 -11.81
N THR A 70 15.90 11.08 -10.54
CA THR A 70 15.67 9.84 -9.76
C THR A 70 14.19 9.64 -9.49
N LEU A 71 13.46 10.70 -9.10
CA LEU A 71 12.02 10.62 -8.88
C LEU A 71 11.27 10.33 -10.19
N GLU A 72 11.58 11.04 -11.27
CA GLU A 72 10.96 10.84 -12.59
C GLU A 72 11.23 9.45 -13.19
N ARG A 73 12.40 8.87 -12.87
CA ARG A 73 12.76 7.51 -13.31
C ARG A 73 11.86 6.46 -12.70
N HIS A 74 11.55 6.59 -11.41
CA HIS A 74 10.84 5.58 -10.64
C HIS A 74 9.33 5.84 -10.50
N SER A 75 8.88 7.07 -10.75
CA SER A 75 7.50 7.48 -10.57
C SER A 75 6.97 8.23 -11.80
N PRO A 76 5.97 7.69 -12.52
CA PRO A 76 5.30 8.43 -13.57
C PRO A 76 4.53 9.64 -13.00
N VAL A 77 4.04 9.56 -11.76
CA VAL A 77 3.35 10.67 -11.08
C VAL A 77 4.29 11.85 -10.89
N PHE A 78 5.51 11.63 -10.38
CA PHE A 78 6.51 12.68 -10.27
C PHE A 78 6.90 13.24 -11.64
N ARG A 79 7.06 12.38 -12.65
CA ARG A 79 7.34 12.81 -14.03
C ARG A 79 6.28 13.76 -14.57
N GLU A 80 5.01 13.36 -14.49
CA GLU A 80 3.90 14.18 -14.95
C GLU A 80 3.80 15.47 -14.16
N MET A 81 3.90 15.38 -12.83
CA MET A 81 3.94 16.52 -11.95
C MET A 81 4.97 17.53 -12.47
N PHE A 82 6.22 17.14 -12.64
CA PHE A 82 7.26 18.07 -13.10
C PHE A 82 7.15 18.51 -14.57
N MET A 83 6.31 17.88 -15.39
CA MET A 83 6.04 18.30 -16.78
C MET A 83 4.90 19.30 -16.91
N LEU A 84 4.08 19.49 -15.87
CA LEU A 84 2.99 20.46 -15.90
C LEU A 84 3.54 21.89 -16.15
N PRO A 85 2.89 22.70 -17.00
CA PRO A 85 3.30 24.07 -17.27
C PRO A 85 3.37 24.86 -15.96
N GLN A 86 4.49 25.51 -15.71
CA GLN A 86 4.59 26.46 -14.62
C GLN A 86 4.19 27.85 -15.13
N PRO A 87 3.59 28.71 -14.27
CA PRO A 87 3.40 30.12 -14.58
C PRO A 87 4.73 30.77 -14.99
N GLU A 88 4.67 31.77 -15.89
CA GLU A 88 5.87 32.52 -16.28
C GLU A 88 6.57 33.11 -15.04
N GLY A 89 7.88 32.88 -14.91
CA GLY A 89 8.66 33.35 -13.76
C GLY A 89 8.53 32.51 -12.49
N SER A 90 7.82 31.37 -12.53
CA SER A 90 7.76 30.45 -11.39
C SER A 90 9.15 29.90 -11.06
N ILE A 91 9.46 29.93 -9.76
CA ILE A 91 10.67 29.35 -9.16
C ILE A 91 10.34 28.19 -8.21
N GLU A 92 9.12 27.63 -8.32
CA GLU A 92 8.64 26.52 -7.50
C GLU A 92 9.54 25.28 -7.67
N GLY A 93 10.02 24.76 -6.54
CA GLY A 93 10.93 23.63 -6.44
C GLY A 93 12.39 23.96 -6.71
N LEU A 94 12.75 25.22 -7.01
CA LEU A 94 14.12 25.62 -7.31
C LEU A 94 14.91 26.12 -6.09
N SER A 95 14.22 26.51 -5.01
CA SER A 95 14.85 27.03 -3.79
C SER A 95 14.13 26.57 -2.52
N GLU A 96 14.80 26.69 -1.37
CA GLU A 96 14.23 26.32 -0.07
C GLU A 96 13.09 27.25 0.38
N GLU A 97 13.09 28.49 -0.12
CA GLU A 97 12.03 29.47 0.09
C GLU A 97 10.76 29.12 -0.70
N ASN A 98 10.92 28.46 -1.85
CA ASN A 98 9.83 28.11 -2.76
C ASN A 98 9.85 26.61 -3.10
N PRO A 99 9.70 25.69 -2.13
CA PRO A 99 9.70 24.27 -2.39
C PRO A 99 8.37 23.82 -3.03
N ILE A 100 8.36 22.64 -3.63
CA ILE A 100 7.11 21.96 -4.01
C ILE A 100 6.56 21.27 -2.76
N THR A 101 5.42 21.73 -2.26
CA THR A 101 4.73 21.12 -1.10
C THR A 101 4.00 19.84 -1.53
N LEU A 102 4.30 18.73 -0.86
CA LEU A 102 3.62 17.45 -1.06
C LEU A 102 2.45 17.33 -0.06
N GLU A 103 1.27 17.80 -0.47
CA GLU A 103 0.09 17.79 0.39
C GLU A 103 -0.33 16.37 0.82
N GLY A 104 -0.67 16.21 2.11
CA GLY A 104 -1.11 14.93 2.67
C GLY A 104 0.00 13.87 2.79
N MET A 105 1.26 14.29 2.73
CA MET A 105 2.43 13.45 2.93
C MET A 105 3.11 13.78 4.26
N GLU A 106 3.18 12.79 5.15
CA GLU A 106 3.93 12.89 6.40
C GLU A 106 5.44 12.89 6.12
N ALA A 107 6.21 13.65 6.91
CA ALA A 107 7.66 13.74 6.71
C ALA A 107 8.35 12.36 6.87
N ASP A 108 7.96 11.60 7.88
CA ASP A 108 8.51 10.25 8.12
C ASP A 108 8.21 9.28 6.97
N ASP A 109 7.01 9.35 6.39
CA ASP A 109 6.62 8.50 5.27
C ASP A 109 7.46 8.80 4.02
N PHE A 110 7.69 10.08 3.73
CA PHE A 110 8.55 10.47 2.62
C PHE A 110 10.01 10.09 2.88
N THR A 111 10.48 10.25 4.11
CA THR A 111 11.83 9.85 4.55
C THR A 111 12.06 8.35 4.37
N ARG A 112 11.08 7.50 4.74
CA ARG A 112 11.13 6.06 4.50
C ARG A 112 11.20 5.76 3.00
N LEU A 113 10.38 6.43 2.17
CA LEU A 113 10.41 6.26 0.72
C LEU A 113 11.79 6.63 0.14
N LEU A 114 12.34 7.77 0.55
CA LEU A 114 13.67 8.22 0.12
C LEU A 114 14.77 7.28 0.57
N SER A 115 14.66 6.64 1.75
CA SER A 115 15.65 5.64 2.19
C SER A 115 15.79 4.44 1.26
N LEU A 116 14.74 4.13 0.49
CA LEU A 116 14.75 3.06 -0.50
C LEU A 116 15.20 3.53 -1.89
N LEU A 117 15.01 4.80 -2.21
CA LEU A 117 15.47 5.42 -3.48
C LEU A 117 16.93 5.87 -3.40
N TYR A 118 17.39 6.25 -2.21
CA TYR A 118 18.72 6.73 -1.86
C TYR A 118 19.26 5.94 -0.66
N PRO A 119 19.51 4.63 -0.81
CA PRO A 119 20.05 3.85 0.29
C PRO A 119 21.46 4.36 0.63
N PRO A 120 21.76 4.63 1.92
CA PRO A 120 23.07 5.15 2.33
C PRO A 120 24.19 4.16 2.03
N VAL A 121 23.87 2.86 2.10
CA VAL A 121 24.73 1.77 1.66
C VAL A 121 23.93 0.93 0.66
N LEU A 122 24.49 0.71 -0.52
CA LEU A 122 23.82 -0.08 -1.56
C LEU A 122 23.49 -1.48 -1.04
N GLY A 123 22.21 -1.86 -1.15
CA GLY A 123 21.70 -3.14 -0.67
C GLY A 123 21.16 -3.11 0.77
N ASP A 124 21.40 -2.05 1.53
CA ASP A 124 20.82 -1.89 2.86
C ASP A 124 19.33 -1.51 2.80
N CYS A 125 18.59 -1.90 3.82
CA CYS A 125 17.17 -1.63 3.96
C CYS A 125 16.84 -1.34 5.42
N LYS A 126 16.67 -0.05 5.76
CA LYS A 126 16.33 0.39 7.12
C LYS A 126 14.89 0.06 7.54
N ILE A 127 14.05 -0.37 6.61
CA ILE A 127 12.65 -0.71 6.85
C ILE A 127 12.57 -2.09 7.51
N THR A 128 12.02 -2.15 8.71
CA THR A 128 12.05 -3.36 9.56
C THR A 128 10.68 -3.75 10.09
N THR A 129 9.77 -2.81 10.34
CA THR A 129 8.46 -3.11 10.94
C THR A 129 7.35 -3.27 9.91
N VAL A 130 6.24 -3.89 10.32
CA VAL A 130 5.04 -4.04 9.49
C VAL A 130 4.46 -2.67 9.13
N GLU A 131 4.39 -1.76 10.10
CA GLU A 131 3.84 -0.42 9.94
C GLU A 131 4.67 0.38 8.93
N GLU A 132 5.99 0.27 8.98
CA GLU A 132 6.87 0.90 8.01
C GLU A 132 6.69 0.32 6.60
N TRP A 133 6.55 -1.01 6.47
CA TRP A 133 6.27 -1.64 5.18
C TRP A 133 4.89 -1.29 4.63
N MET A 134 3.87 -1.15 5.49
CA MET A 134 2.55 -0.67 5.10
C MET A 134 2.65 0.77 4.59
N SER A 135 3.35 1.66 5.33
CA SER A 135 3.63 3.04 4.91
C SER A 135 4.32 3.07 3.53
N ILE A 136 5.40 2.32 3.34
CA ILE A 136 6.08 2.22 2.03
C ILE A 136 5.13 1.76 0.94
N PHE A 137 4.29 0.75 1.20
CA PHE A 137 3.32 0.28 0.21
C PHE A 137 2.33 1.38 -0.15
N GLU A 138 1.78 2.10 0.83
CA GLU A 138 0.83 3.19 0.58
C GLU A 138 1.46 4.31 -0.26
N GLN A 139 2.69 4.71 0.09
CA GLN A 139 3.39 5.77 -0.64
C GLN A 139 3.81 5.29 -2.04
N ALA A 140 4.32 4.07 -2.18
CA ALA A 140 4.67 3.51 -3.48
C ALA A 140 3.44 3.36 -4.40
N ASP A 141 2.27 3.00 -3.85
CA ASP A 141 1.02 2.99 -4.60
C ASP A 141 0.56 4.41 -4.99
N ARG A 142 0.65 5.38 -4.08
CA ARG A 142 0.32 6.80 -4.33
C ARG A 142 1.17 7.41 -5.45
N TRP A 143 2.48 7.18 -5.39
CA TRP A 143 3.45 7.71 -6.36
C TRP A 143 3.70 6.77 -7.54
N GLN A 144 2.99 5.65 -7.64
CA GLN A 144 3.14 4.64 -8.69
C GLN A 144 4.60 4.17 -8.89
N ILE A 145 5.28 3.92 -7.78
CA ILE A 145 6.61 3.33 -7.77
C ILE A 145 6.46 1.81 -7.65
N ASP A 146 6.11 1.16 -8.76
CA ASP A 146 5.70 -0.25 -8.79
C ASP A 146 6.74 -1.20 -8.18
N CYS A 147 8.03 -0.95 -8.41
CA CYS A 147 9.10 -1.78 -7.85
C CYS A 147 9.12 -1.76 -6.31
N LEU A 148 8.84 -0.62 -5.69
CA LEU A 148 8.78 -0.49 -4.23
C LEU A 148 7.46 -1.01 -3.68
N ARG A 149 6.36 -0.83 -4.42
CA ARG A 149 5.07 -1.41 -4.09
C ARG A 149 5.16 -2.93 -4.00
N ASP A 150 5.75 -3.57 -5.00
CA ASP A 150 5.93 -5.02 -5.03
C ASP A 150 6.90 -5.49 -3.94
N LYS A 151 7.98 -4.72 -3.69
CA LYS A 151 8.90 -5.00 -2.59
C LYS A 151 8.19 -4.97 -1.24
N ALA A 152 7.37 -3.96 -1.00
CA ALA A 152 6.62 -3.84 0.25
C ALA A 152 5.60 -4.97 0.40
N LEU A 153 4.84 -5.29 -0.65
CA LEU A 153 3.89 -6.40 -0.63
C LEU A 153 4.56 -7.75 -0.31
N ARG A 154 5.73 -8.03 -0.91
CA ARG A 154 6.49 -9.25 -0.59
C ARG A 154 6.87 -9.31 0.89
N ASN A 155 7.35 -8.22 1.47
CA ASN A 155 7.69 -8.18 2.89
C ASN A 155 6.45 -8.33 3.79
N LEU A 156 5.35 -7.65 3.46
CA LEU A 156 4.09 -7.76 4.21
C LEU A 156 3.51 -9.19 4.18
N ARG A 157 3.69 -9.93 3.07
CA ARG A 157 3.29 -11.34 2.99
C ARG A 157 4.10 -12.26 3.89
N MET A 158 5.38 -11.93 4.11
CA MET A 158 6.29 -12.71 4.97
C MET A 158 6.19 -12.33 6.45
N SER A 159 5.57 -11.19 6.76
CA SER A 159 5.37 -10.72 8.13
C SER A 159 4.06 -11.23 8.73
N TYR A 160 4.06 -11.45 10.03
CA TYR A 160 2.82 -11.64 10.78
C TYR A 160 2.11 -10.29 10.94
N ILE A 161 0.86 -10.23 10.50
CA ILE A 161 -0.04 -9.09 10.67
C ILE A 161 -1.32 -9.65 11.28
N SER A 162 -1.85 -9.01 12.31
CA SER A 162 -3.09 -9.46 12.92
C SER A 162 -4.23 -9.47 11.89
N PRO A 163 -5.22 -10.39 12.02
CA PRO A 163 -6.18 -10.66 10.96
C PRO A 163 -6.93 -9.43 10.45
N ILE A 164 -7.45 -8.59 11.35
CA ILE A 164 -8.27 -7.43 10.97
C ILE A 164 -7.46 -6.37 10.20
N PRO A 165 -6.32 -5.86 10.70
CA PRO A 165 -5.48 -4.95 9.92
C PRO A 165 -5.06 -5.52 8.57
N LYS A 166 -4.73 -6.81 8.50
CA LYS A 166 -4.37 -7.47 7.24
C LYS A 166 -5.55 -7.47 6.25
N ILE A 167 -6.72 -7.91 6.67
CA ILE A 167 -7.94 -7.92 5.84
C ILE A 167 -8.24 -6.51 5.32
N LEU A 168 -8.29 -5.53 6.21
CA LEU A 168 -8.64 -4.15 5.84
C LEU A 168 -7.64 -3.54 4.86
N PHE A 169 -6.34 -3.78 5.08
CA PHE A 169 -5.31 -3.28 4.18
C PHE A 169 -5.39 -3.93 2.80
N TRP A 170 -5.53 -5.25 2.72
CA TRP A 170 -5.64 -5.96 1.45
C TRP A 170 -6.90 -5.58 0.67
N MET A 171 -8.04 -5.45 1.35
CA MET A 171 -9.28 -5.00 0.71
C MET A 171 -9.16 -3.55 0.21
N ARG A 172 -8.61 -2.64 1.01
CA ARG A 172 -8.40 -1.22 0.63
C ARG A 172 -7.59 -1.08 -0.65
N PHE A 173 -6.55 -1.89 -0.81
CA PHE A 173 -5.66 -1.84 -1.97
C PHE A 173 -5.99 -2.85 -3.07
N ARG A 174 -7.10 -3.59 -2.95
CA ARG A 174 -7.54 -4.64 -3.88
C ARG A 174 -6.41 -5.62 -4.21
N LEU A 175 -5.75 -6.08 -3.15
CA LEU A 175 -4.71 -7.12 -3.24
C LEU A 175 -5.35 -8.50 -3.40
N PRO A 176 -4.58 -9.51 -3.85
CA PRO A 176 -5.12 -10.83 -4.13
C PRO A 176 -5.79 -11.46 -2.92
N GLU A 177 -6.97 -12.05 -3.14
CA GLU A 177 -7.86 -12.54 -2.09
C GLU A 177 -7.28 -13.76 -1.36
N GLU A 178 -6.46 -14.56 -2.06
CA GLU A 178 -5.78 -15.72 -1.50
C GLU A 178 -4.91 -15.37 -0.27
N ASP A 179 -4.39 -14.14 -0.20
CA ASP A 179 -3.55 -13.69 0.90
C ASP A 179 -4.35 -13.44 2.20
N ILE A 180 -5.66 -13.26 2.09
CA ILE A 180 -6.55 -12.92 3.21
C ILE A 180 -7.57 -14.00 3.57
N VAL A 181 -7.62 -15.11 2.82
CA VAL A 181 -8.41 -16.29 3.20
C VAL A 181 -8.00 -16.79 4.59
N GLN A 182 -6.71 -16.98 4.85
CA GLN A 182 -6.24 -17.45 6.16
C GLN A 182 -6.56 -16.47 7.30
N PRO A 183 -6.31 -15.15 7.18
CA PRO A 183 -6.82 -14.15 8.12
C PRO A 183 -8.32 -14.23 8.41
N PHE A 184 -9.17 -14.46 7.40
CA PHE A 184 -10.60 -14.67 7.65
C PHE A 184 -10.87 -15.96 8.42
N ILE A 185 -10.21 -17.06 8.07
CA ILE A 185 -10.30 -18.34 8.79
C ILE A 185 -9.92 -18.14 10.27
N ASP A 186 -8.80 -17.47 10.55
CA ASP A 186 -8.35 -17.17 11.91
C ASP A 186 -9.40 -16.37 12.69
N LEU A 187 -10.04 -15.39 12.02
CA LEU A 187 -11.09 -14.56 12.61
C LEU A 187 -12.41 -15.31 12.84
N ILE A 188 -12.76 -16.27 11.99
CA ILE A 188 -13.96 -17.10 12.12
C ILE A 188 -13.74 -18.16 13.20
N ALA A 189 -12.57 -18.81 13.23
CA ALA A 189 -12.26 -19.91 14.13
C ALA A 189 -11.92 -19.46 15.56
N ARG A 190 -11.57 -18.19 15.78
CA ARG A 190 -11.19 -17.71 17.11
C ARG A 190 -12.36 -17.82 18.12
N PRO A 191 -12.08 -18.15 19.39
CA PRO A 191 -13.12 -18.33 20.40
C PRO A 191 -13.84 -17.01 20.74
N ASN A 192 -13.11 -15.89 20.74
CA ASN A 192 -13.63 -14.60 21.17
C ASN A 192 -14.42 -13.89 20.05
N SER A 193 -15.53 -13.25 20.44
CA SER A 193 -16.27 -12.34 19.55
C SER A 193 -15.45 -11.10 19.19
N LEU A 194 -15.89 -10.34 18.20
CA LEU A 194 -15.31 -9.02 17.90
C LEU A 194 -15.49 -8.08 19.07
N SER A 195 -14.40 -7.39 19.44
CA SER A 195 -14.48 -6.27 20.37
C SER A 195 -15.21 -5.09 19.70
N LEU A 196 -15.64 -4.12 20.49
CA LEU A 196 -16.26 -2.91 19.95
C LEU A 196 -15.32 -2.14 19.00
N SER A 197 -14.03 -2.06 19.34
CA SER A 197 -13.03 -1.38 18.50
C SER A 197 -12.79 -2.13 17.19
N GLU A 198 -12.75 -3.46 17.23
CA GLU A 198 -12.65 -4.30 16.03
C GLU A 198 -13.89 -4.14 15.15
N ALA A 199 -15.08 -4.19 15.74
CA ALA A 199 -16.35 -4.00 15.04
C ALA A 199 -16.44 -2.63 14.36
N GLN A 200 -15.96 -1.57 15.04
CA GLN A 200 -15.87 -0.23 14.47
C GLN A 200 -14.88 -0.16 13.30
N ALA A 201 -13.72 -0.82 13.42
CA ALA A 201 -12.71 -0.82 12.37
C ALA A 201 -13.16 -1.56 11.10
N VAL A 202 -13.86 -2.70 11.24
CA VAL A 202 -14.33 -3.48 10.08
C VAL A 202 -15.55 -2.89 9.39
N GLY A 203 -16.36 -2.11 10.12
CA GLY A 203 -17.61 -1.55 9.61
C GLY A 203 -18.74 -2.57 9.55
N LEU A 204 -19.98 -2.07 9.36
CA LEU A 204 -21.20 -2.88 9.50
C LEU A 204 -21.28 -4.03 8.50
N GLU A 205 -20.92 -3.80 7.24
CA GLU A 205 -21.03 -4.83 6.21
C GLU A 205 -20.11 -6.02 6.51
N LEU A 206 -18.83 -5.75 6.78
CA LEU A 206 -17.87 -6.80 7.06
C LEU A 206 -18.17 -7.48 8.40
N LEU A 207 -18.66 -6.74 9.40
CA LEU A 207 -19.13 -7.29 10.67
C LEU A 207 -20.25 -8.32 10.46
N VAL A 208 -21.27 -7.98 9.66
CA VAL A 208 -22.39 -8.90 9.37
C VAL A 208 -21.91 -10.14 8.63
N LYS A 209 -21.02 -9.98 7.65
CA LYS A 209 -20.39 -11.11 6.93
C LYS A 209 -19.58 -12.01 7.88
N ILE A 210 -18.76 -11.43 8.74
CA ILE A 210 -17.99 -12.17 9.75
C ILE A 210 -18.93 -12.91 10.72
N ALA A 211 -20.01 -12.28 11.18
CA ALA A 211 -20.99 -12.92 12.06
C ALA A 211 -21.66 -14.10 11.36
N CYS A 212 -22.13 -13.92 10.13
CA CYS A 212 -22.72 -14.98 9.31
C CYS A 212 -21.75 -16.17 9.13
N ALA A 213 -20.50 -15.91 8.74
CA ALA A 213 -19.49 -16.93 8.58
C ALA A 213 -19.19 -17.70 9.88
N ARG A 214 -19.21 -17.00 11.02
CA ARG A 214 -19.04 -17.61 12.36
C ARG A 214 -20.22 -18.50 12.74
N ASP A 215 -21.45 -18.10 12.41
CA ASP A 215 -22.64 -18.91 12.68
C ASP A 215 -22.65 -20.17 11.79
N MET A 216 -22.31 -20.04 10.49
CA MET A 216 -22.12 -21.21 9.60
C MET A 216 -21.06 -22.17 10.15
N ALA A 217 -19.90 -21.65 10.59
CA ALA A 217 -18.84 -22.48 11.15
C ALA A 217 -19.27 -23.18 12.45
N ARG A 218 -20.16 -22.57 13.24
CA ARG A 218 -20.74 -23.18 14.45
C ARG A 218 -21.70 -24.30 14.11
N ASP A 219 -22.58 -24.07 13.14
CA ASP A 219 -23.57 -25.04 12.67
C ASP A 219 -22.90 -26.29 12.09
N GLU A 220 -21.76 -26.12 11.41
CA GLU A 220 -20.92 -27.22 10.91
C GLU A 220 -20.04 -27.88 11.97
N GLY A 221 -20.08 -27.43 13.23
CA GLY A 221 -19.27 -27.99 14.31
C GLY A 221 -17.77 -27.69 14.20
N LEU A 222 -17.37 -26.67 13.43
CA LEU A 222 -15.97 -26.28 13.19
C LEU A 222 -15.37 -25.44 14.34
N CYS A 223 -16.07 -25.36 15.48
CA CYS A 223 -15.63 -24.63 16.68
C CYS A 223 -14.35 -25.23 17.30
N PRO A 224 -13.53 -24.43 18.00
CA PRO A 224 -12.22 -24.85 18.53
C PRO A 224 -12.24 -25.88 19.67
N HIS A 225 -13.39 -26.46 20.03
CA HIS A 225 -13.55 -27.33 21.20
C HIS A 225 -13.07 -28.78 21.02
N SER A 226 -12.35 -29.11 19.94
CA SER A 226 -11.67 -30.42 19.84
C SER A 226 -10.36 -30.25 19.09
N GLY A 227 -9.26 -30.37 19.82
CA GLY A 227 -7.90 -30.21 19.35
C GLY A 227 -7.54 -31.23 18.28
N GLY A 228 -7.52 -30.77 17.04
CA GLY A 228 -6.94 -31.49 15.92
C GLY A 228 -6.78 -30.55 14.74
N PHE A 229 -5.56 -30.46 14.20
CA PHE A 229 -5.37 -29.99 12.82
C PHE A 229 -6.07 -31.00 11.92
N SER A 230 -7.13 -30.59 11.26
CA SER A 230 -7.86 -31.43 10.31
C SER A 230 -7.90 -30.68 8.99
N VAL A 231 -7.26 -31.21 7.96
CA VAL A 231 -7.29 -30.65 6.60
C VAL A 231 -8.73 -30.40 6.15
N ARG A 232 -9.66 -31.30 6.53
CA ARG A 232 -11.10 -31.16 6.25
C ARG A 232 -11.74 -29.95 6.92
N ARG A 233 -11.25 -29.54 8.10
CA ARG A 233 -11.73 -28.35 8.82
C ARG A 233 -11.29 -27.09 8.11
N ASP A 234 -10.03 -27.02 7.69
CA ASP A 234 -9.48 -25.85 7.00
C ASP A 234 -10.12 -25.69 5.61
N GLU A 235 -10.34 -26.79 4.89
CA GLU A 235 -11.11 -26.80 3.63
C GLU A 235 -12.56 -26.32 3.84
N ALA A 236 -13.24 -26.75 4.90
CA ALA A 236 -14.60 -26.30 5.20
C ALA A 236 -14.64 -24.80 5.57
N LEU A 237 -13.70 -24.32 6.39
CA LEU A 237 -13.62 -22.89 6.74
C LEU A 237 -13.27 -22.03 5.52
N SER A 238 -12.36 -22.50 4.65
CA SER A 238 -12.06 -21.84 3.38
C SER A 238 -13.30 -21.75 2.48
N ARG A 239 -14.09 -22.82 2.37
CA ARG A 239 -15.37 -22.80 1.64
C ARG A 239 -16.32 -21.74 2.18
N ILE A 240 -16.51 -21.68 3.51
CA ILE A 240 -17.36 -20.66 4.16
C ILE A 240 -16.85 -19.25 3.83
N VAL A 241 -15.54 -19.03 3.85
CA VAL A 241 -14.96 -17.73 3.49
C VAL A 241 -15.29 -17.36 2.04
N HIS A 242 -15.10 -18.27 1.09
CA HIS A 242 -15.43 -17.99 -0.31
C HIS A 242 -16.92 -17.72 -0.52
N GLU A 243 -17.79 -18.50 0.13
CA GLU A 243 -19.25 -18.34 0.03
C GLU A 243 -19.72 -16.97 0.56
N VAL A 244 -19.18 -16.52 1.70
CA VAL A 244 -19.66 -15.31 2.38
C VAL A 244 -19.02 -14.03 1.84
N PHE A 245 -17.73 -14.06 1.56
CA PHE A 245 -16.97 -12.85 1.22
C PHE A 245 -16.80 -12.67 -0.29
N TYR A 246 -16.90 -13.74 -1.09
CA TYR A 246 -16.66 -13.75 -2.53
C TYR A 246 -17.73 -14.55 -3.30
N PRO A 247 -19.02 -14.19 -3.17
CA PRO A 247 -20.08 -14.88 -3.89
C PRO A 247 -19.90 -14.73 -5.40
N SER A 248 -20.03 -15.84 -6.12
CA SER A 248 -19.96 -15.91 -7.59
C SER A 248 -21.10 -15.17 -8.29
#